data_AF-A0A7S0QES1-F1
#
_entry.id   AF-A0A7S0QES1-F1
#
_cell.length_a   1.000
_cell.length_b   1.000
_cell.length_c   1.000
_cell.angle_alpha   90.00
_cell.angle_beta   90.00
_cell.angle_gamma   90.00
#
_symmetry.space_group_name_H-M   'P 1'
#
loop_
_entity.id
_entity.type
_entity.pdbx_description
1 polymer ?
#
loop_
_entity_poly.entity_id
_entity_poly.type
_entity_poly.pdbx_seq_one_letter_code
_entity_poly.pdbx_strand_id
1 'polypeptide(L)'
;AMSAPKAKKIKTEDIKSEPTNGPSIEEVLLEECKKHPLWISPQDQPAMPAPKDYSDYTLDGNKTLEKFDKGLLGVAMQKLMAKSRLVLHDHPKGGRCLRFVSEEAAQQQIERFGGLTTNELLVYQKIEETKTKGLFQRDLKTRTGISNPNTIKAIIEKLVKRRLIKDFTSVHSGKKKMYILAELEPSVELTGGSWYTGGELDVDLVEACTRLALHFFKTRYGLMVGTALFQDTV
;
A
#
# COMPACT_ATOMS: atom_id res chain seq x y z
N ALA A 1 48.17 50.73 4.52
CA ALA A 1 48.08 49.67 3.49
C ALA A 1 46.61 49.52 3.08
N MET A 2 46.36 49.63 1.77
CA MET A 2 45.22 49.09 1.01
C MET A 2 43.77 49.42 1.42
N SER A 3 43.17 50.28 0.59
CA SER A 3 41.90 50.13 -0.13
C SER A 3 40.55 50.02 0.61
N ALA A 4 39.67 50.97 0.27
CA ALA A 4 38.21 50.98 0.40
C ALA A 4 37.53 49.90 -0.51
N PRO A 5 36.18 49.81 -0.68
CA PRO A 5 35.06 50.60 -0.12
C PRO A 5 33.76 49.83 0.30
N LYS A 6 32.78 50.62 0.77
CA LYS A 6 31.37 50.33 1.15
C LYS A 6 30.49 49.78 0.01
N ALA A 7 29.46 48.99 0.35
CA ALA A 7 28.23 48.81 -0.44
C ALA A 7 27.02 48.58 0.52
N LYS A 8 26.18 49.60 0.74
CA LYS A 8 24.84 49.83 0.16
C LYS A 8 23.73 48.88 0.65
N LYS A 9 22.87 49.43 1.53
CA LYS A 9 21.48 48.99 1.74
C LYS A 9 20.75 48.99 0.39
N ILE A 10 20.07 47.89 0.06
CA ILE A 10 18.99 47.89 -0.94
C ILE A 10 17.83 47.13 -0.32
N LYS A 11 16.69 47.83 -0.24
CA LYS A 11 15.38 47.35 0.15
C LYS A 11 14.92 46.29 -0.86
N THR A 12 14.32 45.21 -0.40
CA THR A 12 13.48 44.37 -1.26
C THR A 12 12.06 44.88 -1.11
N GLU A 13 11.76 45.93 -1.87
CA GLU A 13 10.39 46.36 -2.16
C GLU A 13 9.72 45.30 -3.05
N ASP A 14 8.46 45.07 -2.73
CA ASP A 14 7.40 44.43 -3.50
C ASP A 14 7.67 44.12 -4.97
N ILE A 15 7.68 42.83 -5.32
CA ILE A 15 7.31 42.38 -6.67
C ILE A 15 5.91 41.77 -6.55
N LYS A 16 4.92 42.62 -6.81
CA LYS A 16 3.62 42.22 -7.36
C LYS A 16 3.87 41.33 -8.58
N SER A 17 3.34 40.12 -8.56
CA SER A 17 3.12 39.34 -9.78
C SER A 17 1.72 38.72 -9.73
N GLU A 18 0.73 39.50 -10.15
CA GLU A 18 -0.49 38.96 -10.77
C GLU A 18 -0.40 39.23 -12.28
N PRO A 19 -1.23 38.63 -13.15
CA PRO A 19 -1.59 37.21 -13.27
C PRO A 19 -1.36 36.75 -14.73
N THR A 20 -0.57 35.71 -15.00
CA THR A 20 -0.42 35.22 -16.38
C THR A 20 -1.43 34.11 -16.67
N ASN A 21 -2.57 34.51 -17.23
CA ASN A 21 -3.61 33.67 -17.87
C ASN A 21 -3.08 32.96 -19.13
N GLY A 22 -2.22 31.96 -18.94
CA GLY A 22 -2.00 30.87 -19.88
C GLY A 22 -2.10 29.56 -19.10
N PRO A 23 -2.49 28.43 -19.73
CA PRO A 23 -2.59 27.17 -19.00
C PRO A 23 -1.24 26.91 -18.34
N SER A 24 -1.26 26.74 -17.02
CA SER A 24 -0.02 26.54 -16.26
C SER A 24 0.70 25.33 -16.82
N ILE A 25 2.04 25.30 -16.78
CA ILE A 25 2.82 24.11 -17.20
C ILE A 25 2.30 22.85 -16.49
N GLU A 26 1.81 23.02 -15.26
CA GLU A 26 1.08 22.00 -14.51
C GLU A 26 -0.16 21.48 -15.30
N GLU A 27 -1.04 22.37 -15.76
CA GLU A 27 -2.27 22.03 -16.49
C GLU A 27 -1.97 21.42 -17.86
N VAL A 28 -0.96 21.92 -18.58
CA VAL A 28 -0.53 21.34 -19.84
C VAL A 28 0.02 19.92 -19.63
N LEU A 29 0.85 19.71 -18.61
CA LEU A 29 1.35 18.38 -18.25
C LEU A 29 0.21 17.42 -17.89
N LEU A 30 -0.79 17.91 -17.16
CA LEU A 30 -1.95 17.13 -16.77
C LEU A 30 -2.83 16.74 -17.96
N GLU A 31 -3.10 17.67 -18.87
CA GLU A 31 -3.84 17.39 -20.11
C GLU A 31 -3.10 16.40 -21.00
N GLU A 32 -1.78 16.48 -21.10
CA GLU A 32 -0.98 15.54 -21.87
C GLU A 32 -0.92 14.15 -21.18
N CYS A 33 -0.76 14.10 -19.85
CA CYS A 33 -0.79 12.84 -19.10
C CYS A 33 -2.19 12.19 -19.08
N LYS A 34 -3.28 12.98 -19.24
CA LYS A 34 -4.65 12.47 -19.41
C LYS A 34 -4.84 11.77 -20.76
N LYS A 35 -4.19 12.25 -21.83
CA LYS A 35 -4.28 11.67 -23.17
C LYS A 35 -3.53 10.34 -23.22
N HIS A 36 -2.27 10.32 -22.78
CA HIS A 36 -1.45 9.11 -22.72
C HIS A 36 -0.41 9.17 -21.58
N PRO A 37 -0.04 8.03 -20.98
CA PRO A 37 1.01 8.01 -19.95
C PRO A 37 2.35 8.44 -20.58
N LEU A 38 2.99 9.47 -20.01
CA LEU A 38 4.20 10.06 -20.58
C LEU A 38 5.43 9.24 -20.19
N TRP A 39 6.26 8.85 -21.14
CA TRP A 39 7.49 8.09 -20.87
C TRP A 39 8.65 9.03 -20.52
N ILE A 40 9.35 8.74 -19.42
CA ILE A 40 10.57 9.41 -18.98
C ILE A 40 11.76 8.54 -19.40
N SER A 41 12.67 9.14 -20.18
CA SER A 41 13.93 8.49 -20.53
C SER A 41 14.82 8.32 -19.29
N PRO A 42 15.38 7.13 -19.04
CA PRO A 42 16.36 6.96 -17.97
C PRO A 42 17.61 7.80 -18.22
N GLN A 43 17.98 8.68 -17.28
CA GLN A 43 19.20 9.51 -17.38
C GLN A 43 20.51 8.71 -17.24
N ASP A 44 20.48 7.48 -16.71
CA ASP A 44 21.67 6.71 -16.31
C ASP A 44 22.01 5.49 -17.21
N GLN A 45 21.35 5.31 -18.35
CA GLN A 45 21.65 4.21 -19.31
C GLN A 45 21.63 4.72 -20.75
N PRO A 46 22.41 4.12 -21.68
CA PRO A 46 22.40 4.55 -23.09
C PRO A 46 20.96 4.47 -23.60
N ALA A 47 20.48 5.60 -24.12
CA ALA A 47 19.11 5.86 -24.51
C ALA A 47 18.45 4.64 -25.18
N MET A 48 17.68 3.87 -24.41
CA MET A 48 16.82 2.84 -24.99
C MET A 48 15.75 3.58 -25.80
N PRO A 49 15.59 3.27 -27.09
CA PRO A 49 14.56 3.91 -27.90
C PRO A 49 13.20 3.62 -27.28
N ALA A 50 12.36 4.65 -27.21
CA ALA A 50 10.99 4.51 -26.74
C ALA A 50 10.30 3.34 -27.48
N PRO A 51 9.51 2.51 -26.79
CA PRO A 51 8.72 1.47 -27.45
C PRO A 51 7.93 2.08 -28.63
N LYS A 52 7.80 1.36 -29.75
CA LYS A 52 7.19 1.86 -31.01
C LYS A 52 5.80 2.49 -30.85
N ASP A 53 5.09 2.18 -29.77
CA ASP A 53 3.76 2.71 -29.42
C ASP A 53 3.79 4.04 -28.63
N TYR A 54 4.98 4.55 -28.27
CA TYR A 54 5.20 5.66 -27.34
C TYR A 54 6.09 6.79 -27.88
N SER A 55 6.54 6.73 -29.14
CA SER A 55 7.43 7.74 -29.73
C SER A 55 6.91 9.18 -29.58
N ASP A 56 5.59 9.35 -29.66
CA ASP A 56 4.91 10.64 -29.64
C ASP A 56 4.59 11.13 -28.20
N TYR A 57 4.75 10.25 -27.19
CA TYR A 57 4.42 10.51 -25.77
C TYR A 57 5.64 10.42 -24.86
N THR A 58 6.80 10.72 -25.42
CA THR A 58 8.08 10.82 -24.71
C THR A 58 8.19 12.22 -24.12
N LEU A 59 8.65 12.36 -22.87
CA LEU A 59 8.86 13.67 -22.23
C LEU A 59 9.81 14.58 -23.03
N ASP A 60 10.75 13.96 -23.75
CA ASP A 60 11.70 14.61 -24.66
C ASP A 60 11.22 14.70 -26.12
N GLY A 61 10.12 14.03 -26.50
CA GLY A 61 9.63 13.93 -27.89
C GLY A 61 8.25 14.56 -28.13
N ASN A 62 7.57 14.98 -27.07
CA ASN A 62 6.29 15.68 -27.19
C ASN A 62 6.54 17.14 -27.60
N LYS A 63 6.10 17.52 -28.81
CA LYS A 63 6.19 18.88 -29.38
C LYS A 63 5.63 19.98 -28.47
N THR A 64 4.77 19.61 -27.53
CA THR A 64 4.13 20.52 -26.57
C THR A 64 5.03 20.79 -25.36
N LEU A 65 5.87 19.82 -24.98
CA LEU A 65 6.76 19.88 -23.81
C LEU A 65 8.17 20.35 -24.17
N GLU A 66 8.63 20.15 -25.41
CA GLU A 66 9.90 20.71 -25.91
C GLU A 66 9.96 22.25 -25.83
N LYS A 67 8.80 22.92 -25.81
CA LYS A 67 8.70 24.38 -25.69
C LYS A 67 9.05 24.92 -24.31
N PHE A 68 9.09 24.05 -23.29
CA PHE A 68 9.33 24.44 -21.90
C PHE A 68 10.72 24.04 -21.44
N ASP A 69 11.32 24.88 -20.58
CA ASP A 69 12.63 24.60 -19.98
C ASP A 69 12.56 23.31 -19.14
N LYS A 70 13.52 22.40 -19.35
CA LYS A 70 13.58 21.10 -18.66
C LYS A 70 13.62 21.25 -17.14
N GLY A 71 14.20 22.33 -16.63
CA GLY A 71 14.23 22.66 -15.20
C GLY A 71 12.85 23.02 -14.66
N LEU A 72 12.10 23.89 -15.36
CA LEU A 72 10.73 24.23 -14.98
C LEU A 72 9.80 23.01 -15.06
N LEU A 73 10.01 22.15 -16.04
CA LEU A 73 9.25 20.92 -16.21
C LEU A 73 9.48 19.97 -15.02
N GLY A 74 10.73 19.83 -14.58
CA GLY A 74 11.08 19.07 -13.37
C GLY A 74 10.43 19.63 -12.10
N VAL A 75 10.38 20.96 -11.94
CA VAL A 75 9.72 21.61 -10.80
C VAL A 75 8.20 21.39 -10.84
N ALA A 76 7.57 21.54 -12.01
CA ALA A 76 6.14 21.30 -12.20
C ALA A 76 5.79 19.82 -11.91
N MET A 77 6.61 18.88 -12.39
CA MET A 77 6.47 17.46 -12.09
C MET A 77 6.60 17.19 -10.59
N GLN A 78 7.62 17.74 -9.91
CA GLN A 78 7.78 17.57 -8.47
C GLN A 78 6.57 18.11 -7.70
N LYS A 79 6.04 19.27 -8.09
CA LYS A 79 4.86 19.86 -7.49
C LYS A 79 3.60 19.02 -7.73
N LEU A 80 3.45 18.42 -8.91
CA LEU A 80 2.32 17.53 -9.22
C LEU A 80 2.44 16.16 -8.53
N MET A 81 3.65 15.63 -8.36
CA MET A 81 3.92 14.45 -7.54
C MET A 81 3.64 14.72 -6.06
N ALA A 82 3.99 15.90 -5.55
CA ALA A 82 3.66 16.32 -4.18
C ALA A 82 2.15 16.44 -3.95
N LYS A 83 1.40 16.80 -4.98
CA LYS A 83 -0.08 16.78 -4.99
C LYS A 83 -0.68 15.39 -5.27
N SER A 84 0.14 14.34 -5.38
CA SER A 84 -0.25 12.96 -5.74
C SER A 84 -1.06 12.83 -7.04
N ARG A 85 -0.95 13.80 -7.95
CA ARG A 85 -1.66 13.81 -9.24
C ARG A 85 -0.92 13.07 -10.35
N LEU A 86 0.38 12.87 -10.14
CA LEU A 86 1.25 12.11 -11.03
C LEU A 86 1.91 10.99 -10.23
N VAL A 87 1.81 9.77 -10.73
CA VAL A 87 2.50 8.61 -10.16
C VAL A 87 3.50 8.10 -11.18
N LEU A 88 4.73 7.86 -10.71
CA LEU A 88 5.79 7.26 -11.49
C LEU A 88 5.64 5.73 -11.43
N HIS A 89 5.45 5.10 -12.58
CA HIS A 89 5.40 3.65 -12.72
C HIS A 89 6.56 3.17 -13.58
N ASP A 90 7.08 1.98 -13.28
CA ASP A 90 8.01 1.29 -14.17
C ASP A 90 7.23 0.66 -15.32
N HIS A 91 7.67 0.91 -16.54
CA HIS A 91 7.01 0.38 -17.72
C HIS A 91 7.52 -1.05 -18.01
N PRO A 92 6.63 -2.01 -18.38
CA PRO A 92 7.03 -3.41 -18.61
C PRO A 92 8.04 -3.60 -19.75
N LYS A 93 8.17 -2.62 -20.65
CA LYS A 93 9.17 -2.62 -21.74
C LYS A 93 10.48 -1.86 -21.38
N GLY A 94 10.68 -1.49 -20.12
CA GLY A 94 11.82 -0.70 -19.66
C GLY A 94 11.55 0.82 -19.65
N GLY A 95 12.19 1.52 -18.71
CA GLY A 95 11.99 2.95 -18.45
C GLY A 95 10.88 3.25 -17.44
N ARG A 96 10.70 4.54 -17.10
CA ARG A 96 9.66 4.99 -16.17
C ARG A 96 8.60 5.77 -16.95
N CYS A 97 7.33 5.66 -16.57
CA CYS A 97 6.26 6.47 -17.15
C CYS A 97 5.49 7.22 -16.06
N LEU A 98 5.08 8.45 -16.37
CA LEU A 98 4.16 9.23 -15.56
C LEU A 98 2.75 8.85 -15.96
N ARG A 99 2.00 8.35 -14.99
CA ARG A 99 0.57 8.14 -15.13
C ARG A 99 -0.18 9.29 -14.45
N PHE A 100 -1.12 9.87 -15.17
CA PHE A 100 -2.10 10.77 -14.56
C PHE A 100 -3.02 9.98 -13.63
N VAL A 101 -3.20 10.50 -12.42
CA VAL A 101 -4.22 10.05 -11.48
C VAL A 101 -5.31 11.12 -11.44
N SER A 102 -6.57 10.71 -11.61
CA SER A 102 -7.71 11.62 -11.52
C SER A 102 -7.72 12.34 -10.16
N GLU A 103 -8.30 13.53 -10.11
CA GLU A 103 -8.36 14.32 -8.88
C GLU A 103 -9.06 13.57 -7.74
N GLU A 104 -10.12 12.84 -8.06
CA GLU A 104 -10.85 11.98 -7.12
C GLU A 104 -9.98 10.84 -6.57
N ALA A 105 -9.22 10.16 -7.44
CA ALA A 105 -8.34 9.07 -7.02
C ALA A 105 -7.11 9.57 -6.25
N ALA A 106 -6.58 10.74 -6.63
CA ALA A 106 -5.49 11.39 -5.90
C ALA A 106 -5.96 11.81 -4.50
N GLN A 107 -7.16 12.37 -4.38
CA GLN A 107 -7.75 12.74 -3.10
C GLN A 107 -7.97 11.51 -2.22
N GLN A 108 -8.50 10.41 -2.78
CA GLN A 108 -8.64 9.15 -2.05
C GLN A 108 -7.29 8.58 -1.60
N GLN A 109 -6.25 8.66 -2.44
CA GLN A 109 -4.91 8.22 -2.06
C GLN A 109 -4.30 9.12 -0.97
N ILE A 110 -4.51 10.43 -1.03
CA ILE A 110 -4.06 11.37 0.00
C ILE A 110 -4.84 11.14 1.30
N GLU A 111 -6.13 10.82 1.27
CA GLU A 111 -6.88 10.53 2.49
C GLU A 111 -6.44 9.19 3.12
N ARG A 112 -6.21 8.18 2.29
CA ARG A 112 -5.81 6.84 2.75
C ARG A 112 -4.35 6.79 3.21
N PHE A 113 -3.46 7.41 2.45
CA PHE A 113 -2.00 7.34 2.65
C PHE A 113 -1.38 8.66 3.11
N GLY A 114 -2.19 9.72 3.28
CA GLY A 114 -1.71 11.04 3.71
C GLY A 114 -1.07 11.00 5.08
N GLY A 115 0.13 11.57 5.17
CA GLY A 115 0.91 11.59 6.40
C GLY A 115 1.52 10.24 6.77
N LEU A 116 1.53 9.25 5.86
CA LEU A 116 2.43 8.10 5.99
C LEU A 116 3.86 8.51 5.59
N THR A 117 4.83 8.01 6.34
CA THR A 117 6.24 8.12 5.96
C THR A 117 6.59 7.09 4.88
N THR A 118 7.69 7.28 4.16
CA THR A 118 8.17 6.35 3.13
C THR A 118 8.29 4.91 3.65
N ASN A 119 8.76 4.73 4.89
CA ASN A 119 8.87 3.41 5.52
C ASN A 119 7.51 2.77 5.82
N GLU A 120 6.52 3.57 6.23
CA GLU A 120 5.16 3.09 6.49
C GLU A 120 4.47 2.65 5.19
N LEU A 121 4.65 3.43 4.12
CA LEU A 121 4.14 3.07 2.79
C LEU A 121 4.79 1.79 2.28
N LEU A 122 6.11 1.62 2.46
CA LEU A 122 6.83 0.41 2.08
C LEU A 122 6.32 -0.83 2.83
N VAL A 123 6.08 -0.70 4.14
CA VAL A 123 5.49 -1.79 4.95
C VAL A 123 4.09 -2.14 4.44
N TYR A 124 3.26 -1.14 4.14
CA TYR A 124 1.92 -1.36 3.60
C TYR A 124 1.96 -2.09 2.26
N GLN A 125 2.77 -1.62 1.30
CA GLN A 125 2.95 -2.26 0.00
C GLN A 125 3.37 -3.73 0.15
N LYS A 126 4.27 -4.02 1.11
CA LYS A 126 4.75 -5.38 1.31
C LYS A 126 3.70 -6.33 1.87
N ILE A 127 2.74 -5.81 2.65
CA ILE A 127 1.57 -6.55 3.14
C ILE A 127 0.56 -6.74 2.01
N GLU A 128 0.36 -5.73 1.16
CA GLU A 128 -0.52 -5.82 -0.01
C GLU A 128 -0.07 -6.91 -0.99
N GLU A 129 1.24 -7.05 -1.21
CA GLU A 129 1.80 -8.12 -2.05
C GLU A 129 1.46 -9.54 -1.58
N THR A 130 1.26 -9.77 -0.27
CA THR A 130 1.00 -11.12 0.26
C THR A 130 -0.47 -11.52 0.26
N LYS A 131 -1.37 -10.58 -0.04
CA LYS A 131 -2.81 -10.82 -0.21
C LYS A 131 -3.37 -11.65 0.96
N THR A 132 -3.89 -12.84 0.67
CA THR A 132 -4.57 -13.75 1.60
C THR A 132 -3.63 -14.48 2.56
N LYS A 133 -2.31 -14.52 2.29
CA LYS A 133 -1.35 -15.24 3.14
C LYS A 133 -0.95 -14.46 4.39
N GLY A 134 -1.01 -13.13 4.32
CA GLY A 134 -0.53 -12.24 5.37
C GLY A 134 1.00 -12.30 5.57
N LEU A 135 1.50 -11.47 6.50
CA LEU A 135 2.91 -11.43 6.92
C LEU A 135 3.03 -11.31 8.42
N PHE A 136 4.04 -11.93 9.02
CA PHE A 136 4.42 -11.69 10.41
C PHE A 136 5.60 -10.73 10.51
N GLN A 137 5.82 -10.18 11.70
CA GLN A 137 6.78 -9.09 11.94
C GLN A 137 8.22 -9.43 11.49
N ARG A 138 8.66 -10.69 11.61
CA ARG A 138 10.02 -11.10 11.20
C ARG A 138 10.18 -11.01 9.68
N ASP A 139 9.19 -11.45 8.93
CA ASP A 139 9.23 -11.39 7.47
C ASP A 139 9.13 -9.95 6.96
N LEU A 140 8.35 -9.11 7.64
CA LEU A 140 8.34 -7.67 7.37
C LEU A 140 9.73 -7.06 7.53
N LYS A 141 10.48 -7.44 8.57
CA LYS A 141 11.86 -7.00 8.77
C LYS A 141 12.76 -7.38 7.58
N THR A 142 12.76 -8.65 7.20
CA THR A 142 13.58 -9.17 6.10
C THR A 142 13.22 -8.54 4.76
N ARG A 143 11.92 -8.29 4.53
CA ARG A 143 11.41 -7.77 3.26
C ARG A 143 11.55 -6.25 3.09
N THR A 144 11.47 -5.49 4.18
CA THR A 144 11.58 -4.02 4.15
C THR A 144 13.00 -3.51 4.40
N GLY A 145 13.90 -4.36 4.91
CA GLY A 145 15.27 -3.97 5.24
C GLY A 145 15.39 -3.06 6.47
N ILE A 146 14.31 -2.84 7.22
CA ILE A 146 14.33 -2.00 8.41
C ILE A 146 15.01 -2.77 9.56
N SER A 147 16.22 -2.35 9.96
CA SER A 147 17.00 -3.03 11.00
C SER A 147 16.34 -3.02 12.38
N ASN A 148 15.63 -1.93 12.71
CA ASN A 148 15.09 -1.67 14.05
C ASN A 148 13.70 -2.32 14.23
N PRO A 149 13.56 -3.34 15.11
CA PRO A 149 12.29 -4.04 15.30
C PRO A 149 11.21 -3.16 15.97
N ASN A 150 11.61 -2.21 16.82
CA ASN A 150 10.69 -1.28 17.49
C ASN A 150 10.01 -0.35 16.49
N THR A 151 10.74 0.09 15.47
CA THR A 151 10.19 0.93 14.40
C THR A 151 9.12 0.18 13.62
N ILE A 152 9.36 -1.09 13.28
CA ILE A 152 8.37 -1.93 12.59
C ILE A 152 7.11 -2.09 13.46
N LYS A 153 7.26 -2.34 14.76
CA LYS A 153 6.12 -2.47 15.68
C LYS A 153 5.31 -1.18 15.73
N ALA A 154 5.95 -0.02 15.88
CA ALA A 154 5.28 1.28 15.90
C ALA A 154 4.54 1.58 14.57
N ILE A 155 5.15 1.23 13.43
CA ILE A 155 4.52 1.36 12.11
C ILE A 155 3.25 0.49 12.03
N ILE A 156 3.35 -0.78 12.43
CA ILE A 156 2.20 -1.70 12.45
C ILE A 156 1.08 -1.14 13.34
N GLU A 157 1.39 -0.69 14.55
CA GLU A 157 0.40 -0.11 15.46
C GLU A 157 -0.28 1.13 14.86
N LYS A 158 0.49 1.99 14.18
CA LYS A 158 -0.06 3.16 13.47
C LYS A 158 -0.98 2.75 12.31
N LEU A 159 -0.60 1.74 11.52
CA LEU A 159 -1.39 1.23 10.40
C LEU A 159 -2.68 0.53 10.87
N VAL A 160 -2.62 -0.21 11.98
CA VAL A 160 -3.81 -0.82 12.63
C VAL A 160 -4.74 0.26 13.18
N LYS A 161 -4.19 1.28 13.84
CA LYS A 161 -4.98 2.42 14.37
C LYS A 161 -5.74 3.16 13.25
N ARG A 162 -5.15 3.25 12.06
CA ARG A 162 -5.77 3.83 10.86
C ARG A 162 -6.68 2.85 10.10
N ARG A 163 -6.84 1.61 10.58
CA ARG A 163 -7.64 0.54 9.95
C ARG A 163 -7.23 0.22 8.51
N LEU A 164 -5.95 0.41 8.16
CA LEU A 164 -5.41 0.01 6.86
C LEU A 164 -5.06 -1.48 6.85
N ILE A 165 -4.64 -2.00 8.00
CA ILE A 165 -4.30 -3.41 8.20
C ILE A 165 -5.03 -3.95 9.42
N LYS A 166 -5.22 -5.27 9.46
CA LYS A 166 -5.75 -6.02 10.59
C LYS A 166 -4.82 -7.17 10.93
N ASP A 167 -4.87 -7.60 12.18
CA ASP A 167 -4.14 -8.76 12.68
C ASP A 167 -5.03 -9.99 12.77
N PHE A 168 -4.43 -11.16 12.52
CA PHE A 168 -5.06 -12.45 12.74
C PHE A 168 -4.03 -13.48 13.22
N THR A 169 -4.50 -14.52 13.88
CA THR A 169 -3.63 -15.62 14.35
C THR A 169 -3.65 -16.74 13.31
N SER A 170 -2.48 -17.16 12.84
CA SER A 170 -2.38 -18.33 11.95
C SER A 170 -2.23 -19.61 12.77
N VAL A 171 -3.13 -20.57 12.53
CA VAL A 171 -3.11 -21.92 13.14
C VAL A 171 -1.96 -22.74 12.53
N HIS A 172 -1.83 -22.71 11.20
CA HIS A 172 -0.83 -23.50 10.47
C HIS A 172 0.62 -23.09 10.80
N SER A 173 0.86 -21.81 11.09
CA SER A 173 2.21 -21.28 11.35
C SER A 173 2.62 -21.28 12.84
N GLY A 174 1.94 -22.04 13.69
CA GLY A 174 2.24 -22.15 15.12
C GLY A 174 1.77 -20.93 15.92
N LYS A 175 0.48 -20.56 15.78
CA LYS A 175 -0.18 -19.45 16.51
C LYS A 175 0.54 -18.10 16.39
N LYS A 176 1.18 -17.84 15.26
CA LYS A 176 1.87 -16.56 15.01
C LYS A 176 0.86 -15.47 14.65
N LYS A 177 1.08 -14.28 15.21
CA LYS A 177 0.37 -13.06 14.83
C LYS A 177 0.81 -12.63 13.43
N MET A 178 -0.13 -12.69 12.50
CA MET A 178 0.01 -12.29 11.10
C MET A 178 -0.77 -10.99 10.86
N TYR A 179 -0.34 -10.23 9.87
CA TYR A 179 -0.95 -8.98 9.44
C TYR A 179 -1.43 -9.11 7.99
N ILE A 180 -2.63 -8.61 7.73
CA ILE A 180 -3.29 -8.62 6.42
C ILE A 180 -3.96 -7.26 6.19
N LEU A 181 -4.25 -6.92 4.94
CA LEU A 181 -5.07 -5.75 4.61
C LEU A 181 -6.43 -5.84 5.29
N ALA A 182 -6.95 -4.70 5.74
CA ALA A 182 -8.25 -4.64 6.41
C ALA A 182 -9.40 -5.16 5.51
N GLU A 183 -9.31 -4.86 4.21
CA GLU A 183 -10.29 -5.22 3.18
C GLU A 183 -10.30 -6.73 2.84
N LEU A 184 -9.20 -7.44 3.09
CA LEU A 184 -9.05 -8.85 2.70
C LEU A 184 -9.27 -9.79 3.87
N GLU A 185 -9.96 -10.90 3.64
CA GLU A 185 -10.09 -11.95 4.64
C GLU A 185 -8.94 -12.97 4.54
N PRO A 186 -8.43 -13.46 5.69
CA PRO A 186 -7.41 -14.51 5.69
C PRO A 186 -7.99 -15.83 5.16
N SER A 187 -7.12 -16.67 4.58
CA SER A 187 -7.55 -17.97 4.06
C SER A 187 -8.08 -18.87 5.17
N VAL A 188 -9.11 -19.67 4.87
CA VAL A 188 -9.63 -20.72 5.74
C VAL A 188 -8.52 -21.71 6.13
N GLU A 189 -7.57 -21.97 5.23
CA GLU A 189 -6.42 -22.84 5.50
C GLU A 189 -5.49 -22.29 6.59
N LEU A 190 -5.40 -20.96 6.71
CA LEU A 190 -4.54 -20.30 7.70
C LEU A 190 -5.23 -20.11 9.04
N THR A 191 -6.54 -19.86 9.02
CA THR A 191 -7.36 -19.64 10.21
C THR A 191 -7.93 -20.92 10.80
N GLY A 192 -8.05 -21.99 10.02
CA GLY A 192 -8.72 -23.23 10.42
C GLY A 192 -10.24 -23.19 10.27
N GLY A 193 -10.81 -22.10 9.74
CA GLY A 193 -12.25 -21.92 9.57
C GLY A 193 -13.01 -21.74 10.88
N SER A 194 -14.33 -21.97 10.85
CA SER A 194 -15.23 -21.72 11.99
C SER A 194 -14.99 -22.60 13.21
N TRP A 195 -14.12 -23.61 13.10
CA TRP A 195 -13.71 -24.45 14.24
C TRP A 195 -12.67 -23.76 15.14
N TYR A 196 -12.10 -22.64 14.68
CA TYR A 196 -11.05 -21.94 15.40
C TYR A 196 -11.47 -20.51 15.72
N THR A 197 -11.35 -20.14 16.98
CA THR A 197 -11.59 -18.79 17.47
C THR A 197 -10.27 -18.23 17.99
N GLY A 198 -9.81 -17.10 17.42
CA GLY A 198 -8.54 -16.48 17.83
C GLY A 198 -7.28 -17.31 17.56
N GLY A 199 -7.37 -18.36 16.73
CA GLY A 199 -6.28 -19.30 16.45
C GLY A 199 -6.19 -20.48 17.43
N GLU A 200 -7.22 -20.69 18.25
CA GLU A 200 -7.38 -21.86 19.11
C GLU A 200 -8.61 -22.66 18.69
N LEU A 201 -8.53 -24.00 18.80
CA LEU A 201 -9.65 -24.87 18.50
C LEU A 201 -10.75 -24.63 19.55
N ASP A 202 -11.96 -24.34 19.09
CA ASP A 202 -13.12 -24.18 19.95
C ASP A 202 -13.61 -25.56 20.43
N VAL A 203 -13.06 -25.99 21.56
CA VAL A 203 -13.36 -27.32 22.15
C VAL A 203 -14.83 -27.42 22.55
N ASP A 204 -15.42 -26.33 23.03
CA ASP A 204 -16.83 -26.28 23.42
C ASP A 204 -17.75 -26.49 22.22
N LEU A 205 -17.43 -25.89 21.08
CA LEU A 205 -18.15 -26.12 19.82
C LEU A 205 -18.02 -27.57 19.34
N VAL A 206 -16.81 -28.15 19.42
CA VAL A 206 -16.58 -29.55 19.07
C VAL A 206 -17.37 -30.49 19.98
N GLU A 207 -17.38 -30.23 21.29
CA GLU A 207 -18.13 -31.02 22.26
C GLU A 207 -19.64 -30.88 22.06
N ALA A 208 -20.13 -29.66 21.84
CA ALA A 208 -21.55 -29.41 21.56
C ALA A 208 -22.00 -30.12 20.27
N CYS A 209 -21.21 -30.04 19.19
CA CYS A 209 -21.49 -30.76 17.94
C CYS A 209 -21.47 -32.27 18.16
N THR A 210 -20.52 -32.79 18.93
CA THR A 210 -20.40 -34.22 19.23
C THR A 210 -21.59 -34.70 20.05
N ARG A 211 -21.99 -33.95 21.08
CA ARG A 211 -23.18 -34.25 21.89
C ARG A 211 -24.46 -34.23 21.05
N LEU A 212 -24.61 -33.23 20.17
CA LEU A 212 -25.77 -33.13 19.29
C LEU A 212 -25.81 -34.29 18.28
N ALA A 213 -24.67 -34.64 17.69
CA ALA A 213 -24.56 -35.79 16.80
C ALA A 213 -24.93 -37.08 17.55
N LEU A 214 -24.36 -37.32 18.72
CA LEU A 214 -24.67 -38.49 19.55
C LEU A 214 -26.16 -38.55 19.94
N HIS A 215 -26.76 -37.41 20.32
CA HIS A 215 -28.18 -37.32 20.61
C HIS A 215 -29.05 -37.65 19.38
N PHE A 216 -28.69 -37.12 18.22
CA PHE A 216 -29.37 -37.40 16.95
C PHE A 216 -29.27 -38.89 16.59
N PHE A 217 -28.09 -39.50 16.73
CA PHE A 217 -27.90 -40.93 16.49
C PHE A 217 -28.70 -41.79 17.48
N LYS A 218 -28.68 -41.47 18.78
CA LYS A 218 -29.47 -42.18 19.80
C LYS A 218 -30.97 -42.11 19.51
N THR A 219 -31.46 -40.93 19.14
CA THR A 219 -32.88 -40.70 18.85
C THR A 219 -33.33 -41.37 17.55
N ARG A 220 -32.47 -41.37 16.52
CA ARG A 220 -32.81 -41.90 15.19
C ARG A 220 -32.57 -43.41 15.03
N TYR A 221 -31.60 -43.97 15.73
CA TYR A 221 -31.23 -45.40 15.63
C TYR A 221 -31.59 -46.21 16.88
N GLY A 222 -32.24 -45.61 17.88
CA GLY A 222 -32.81 -46.33 19.01
C GLY A 222 -31.79 -47.15 19.81
N LEU A 223 -30.55 -46.66 19.96
CA LEU A 223 -29.60 -47.28 20.89
C LEU A 223 -30.08 -47.01 22.33
N MET A 224 -30.97 -47.88 22.82
CA MET A 224 -31.13 -48.11 24.25
C MET A 224 -29.78 -48.62 24.77
N VAL A 225 -28.98 -47.71 25.33
CA VAL A 225 -27.93 -48.13 26.24
C VAL A 225 -28.68 -48.60 27.49
N GLY A 226 -28.83 -49.91 27.62
CA GLY A 226 -29.50 -50.52 28.75
C GLY A 226 -28.88 -50.05 30.05
N THR A 227 -29.62 -49.23 30.80
CA THR A 227 -29.41 -49.01 32.22
C THR A 227 -29.94 -50.24 32.96
N ALA A 228 -29.19 -51.32 32.91
CA ALA A 228 -29.31 -52.53 33.74
C ALA A 228 -27.98 -53.27 33.47
N LEU A 229 -27.00 -53.33 34.37
CA LEU A 229 -27.06 -53.92 35.69
C LEU A 229 -25.91 -53.33 36.53
N PHE A 230 -26.23 -52.56 37.56
CA PHE A 230 -25.43 -52.53 38.78
C PHE A 230 -26.45 -52.76 39.90
N GLN A 231 -26.77 -54.03 40.11
CA GLN A 231 -27.35 -54.44 41.38
C GLN A 231 -26.21 -54.43 42.38
N ASP A 232 -26.29 -53.49 43.32
CA ASP A 232 -25.58 -53.57 44.58
C ASP A 232 -25.78 -54.97 45.16
N THR A 233 -24.69 -55.72 45.24
CA THR A 233 -24.63 -56.98 45.98
C THR A 233 -23.79 -56.70 47.21
N VAL A 234 -24.49 -56.56 48.34
CA VAL A 234 -24.11 -56.70 49.76
C VAL A 234 -22.73 -56.19 50.18
#